data_AF-A0A2P6SJB4-F1
#
_entry.id   AF-A0A2P6SJB4-F1
#
_cell.length_a   1.000
_cell.length_b   1.000
_cell.length_c   1.000
_cell.angle_alpha   90.00
_cell.angle_beta   90.00
_cell.angle_gamma   90.00
#
_symmetry.space_group_name_H-M   'P 1'
#
loop_
_entity.id
_entity.type
_entity.pdbx_description
1 polymer ?
#
loop_
_entity_poly.entity_id
_entity_poly.type
_entity_poly.pdbx_seq_one_letter_code
_entity_poly.pdbx_strand_id
1 'polypeptide(L)' 'METVALTLYYGEFMNKGPGSELAGRVRWLGHHTDPSEADQFTATNFIDGDSWLPSTGIPYTST' A
#
# COMPACT_ATOMS: atom_id res chain seq x y z
N MET A 1 -15.10 0.53 22.95
CA MET A 1 -13.79 0.23 22.33
C MET A 1 -13.95 0.46 20.85
N GLU A 2 -13.08 1.28 20.29
CA GLU A 2 -13.31 2.19 19.16
C GLU A 2 -13.56 1.52 17.81
N THR A 3 -14.57 2.01 17.11
CA THR A 3 -14.95 1.68 15.73
C THR A 3 -13.93 2.13 14.67
N VAL A 4 -12.92 2.92 15.04
CA VAL A 4 -11.91 3.46 14.10
C VAL A 4 -11.01 2.37 13.52
N ALA A 5 -10.70 1.33 14.30
CA ALA A 5 -9.89 0.19 13.85
C ALA A 5 -10.62 -0.74 12.85
N LEU A 6 -11.93 -0.59 12.70
CA LEU A 6 -12.75 -1.32 11.73
C LEU A 6 -12.78 -0.66 10.35
N THR A 7 -12.60 0.66 10.28
CA THR A 7 -12.82 1.44 9.06
C THR A 7 -11.54 1.92 8.39
N LEU A 8 -10.39 1.82 9.06
CA LEU A 8 -9.10 2.17 8.48
C LEU A 8 -8.64 1.09 7.49
N TYR A 9 -7.74 1.47 6.58
CA TYR A 9 -7.00 0.55 5.72
C TYR A 9 -5.50 0.77 5.96
N TYR A 10 -4.81 -0.25 6.48
CA TYR A 10 -3.38 -0.24 6.71
C TYR A 10 -2.75 -1.50 6.08
N GLY A 11 -2.05 -1.32 4.96
CA GLY A 11 -1.43 -2.42 4.21
C GLY A 11 0.08 -2.50 4.41
N GLU A 12 0.62 -3.71 4.58
CA GLU A 12 2.06 -3.98 4.52
C GLU A 12 2.34 -5.02 3.43
N PHE A 13 3.20 -4.70 2.46
CA PHE A 13 3.52 -5.57 1.34
C PHE A 13 5.03 -5.64 1.07
N MET A 14 5.59 -6.85 1.06
CA MET A 14 7.01 -7.14 0.73
C MET A 14 8.07 -6.23 1.40
N ASN A 15 7.77 -5.69 2.58
CA ASN A 15 8.71 -4.93 3.40
C ASN A 15 9.93 -5.79 3.78
N LYS A 16 11.12 -5.19 3.84
CA LYS A 16 12.38 -5.88 4.18
C LYS A 16 13.08 -5.22 5.37
N GLY A 17 13.86 -6.03 6.08
CA GLY A 17 14.69 -5.60 7.21
C GLY A 17 14.16 -6.05 8.57
N PRO A 18 14.91 -5.85 9.67
CA PRO A 18 14.57 -6.42 10.98
C PRO A 18 13.21 -5.99 11.56
N GLY A 19 12.64 -4.88 11.08
CA GLY A 19 11.34 -4.36 11.54
C GLY A 19 10.13 -4.81 10.70
N SER A 20 10.31 -5.59 9.64
CA SER A 20 9.22 -5.95 8.73
C SER A 20 8.40 -7.16 9.19
N GLU A 21 8.74 -7.77 10.32
CA GLU A 21 7.97 -8.89 10.85
C GLU A 21 6.53 -8.50 11.23
N LEU A 22 5.58 -9.29 10.74
CA LEU A 22 4.15 -9.11 10.99
C LEU A 22 3.69 -9.67 12.34
N ALA A 23 4.46 -10.59 12.94
CA ALA A 23 4.05 -11.32 14.14
C ALA A 23 3.76 -10.43 15.37
N GLY A 24 4.36 -9.23 15.42
CA GLY A 24 4.16 -8.25 16.48
C GLY A 24 3.16 -7.13 16.16
N ARG A 25 2.47 -7.19 15.02
CA ARG A 25 1.54 -6.13 14.59
C ARG A 25 0.21 -6.20 15.35
N VAL A 26 -0.43 -5.03 15.46
CA VAL A 26 -1.80 -4.90 15.98
C VAL A 26 -2.77 -5.63 15.06
N ARG A 27 -3.76 -6.32 15.64
CA ARG A 27 -4.73 -7.15 14.90
C ARG A 27 -6.01 -6.39 14.54
N TRP A 28 -5.87 -5.16 14.07
CA TRP A 28 -7.02 -4.39 13.63
C TRP A 28 -7.66 -5.04 12.41
N LEU A 29 -8.99 -4.94 12.30
CA LEU A 29 -9.71 -5.50 11.15
C LEU A 29 -9.35 -4.78 9.85
N GLY A 30 -8.90 -3.53 9.94
CA GLY A 30 -8.30 -2.78 8.84
C GLY A 30 -6.82 -3.04 8.57
N HIS A 31 -6.20 -4.10 9.10
CA HIS A 31 -4.82 -4.48 8.74
C HIS A 31 -4.83 -5.49 7.59
N HIS A 32 -4.15 -5.12 6.51
CA HIS A 32 -4.14 -5.85 5.24
C HIS A 32 -2.74 -6.36 4.91
N THR A 33 -2.66 -7.61 4.46
CA THR A 33 -1.39 -8.25 4.08
C THR A 33 -1.52 -9.05 2.78
N ASP A 34 -2.65 -8.95 2.09
CA ASP A 34 -2.89 -9.64 0.82
C ASP A 34 -2.04 -9.02 -0.30
N PRO A 35 -1.11 -9.77 -0.91
CA PRO A 35 -0.31 -9.31 -2.05
C PRO A 35 -1.13 -8.77 -3.22
N SER A 36 -2.33 -9.30 -3.44
CA SER A 36 -3.17 -8.92 -4.58
C SER A 36 -3.76 -7.51 -4.45
N GLU A 37 -3.84 -6.98 -3.22
CA GLU A 37 -4.33 -5.62 -2.96
C GLU A 37 -3.27 -4.55 -3.26
N ALA A 38 -1.98 -4.91 -3.30
CA ALA A 38 -0.89 -3.96 -3.48
C ALA A 38 -0.93 -3.23 -4.83
N ASP A 39 -1.42 -3.90 -5.88
CA ASP A 39 -1.51 -3.36 -7.23
C ASP A 39 -2.37 -2.08 -7.28
N GLN A 40 -3.39 -1.97 -6.43
CA GLN A 40 -4.28 -0.80 -6.37
C GLN A 40 -3.55 0.49 -5.93
N PHE A 41 -2.38 0.36 -5.30
CA PHE A 41 -1.61 1.46 -4.75
C PHE A 41 -0.37 1.82 -5.59
N THR A 42 -0.24 1.25 -6.80
CA THR A 42 0.81 1.61 -7.77
C THR A 42 0.54 2.96 -8.43
N ALA A 43 1.55 3.54 -9.09
CA ALA A 43 1.38 4.83 -9.74
C ALA A 43 0.32 4.79 -10.86
N THR A 44 0.30 3.72 -11.66
CA THR A 44 -0.70 3.53 -12.71
C THR A 44 -2.11 3.45 -12.14
N ASN A 45 -2.33 2.63 -11.12
CA ASN A 45 -3.69 2.35 -10.66
C ASN A 45 -4.23 3.42 -9.69
N PHE A 46 -3.39 4.01 -8.84
CA PHE A 46 -3.85 4.92 -7.79
C PHE A 46 -4.05 6.36 -8.27
N ILE A 47 -3.17 6.84 -9.15
CA ILE A 47 -3.13 8.24 -9.59
C ILE A 47 -3.18 8.40 -11.10
N ASP A 48 -3.50 7.33 -11.84
CA ASP A 48 -3.49 7.31 -13.31
C ASP A 48 -2.14 7.83 -13.86
N GLY A 49 -1.03 7.41 -13.23
CA GLY A 49 0.29 8.00 -13.45
C GLY A 49 0.74 7.99 -14.91
N ASP A 50 0.34 6.97 -15.67
CA ASP A 50 0.73 6.81 -17.07
C ASP A 50 0.13 7.87 -18.00
N SER A 51 -0.96 8.54 -17.60
CA SER A 51 -1.58 9.59 -18.41
C SER A 51 -0.84 10.93 -18.34
N TRP A 52 -0.04 11.18 -17.29
CA TRP A 52 0.56 12.50 -17.06
C TRP A 52 2.03 12.50 -16.64
N LEU A 53 2.50 11.54 -15.85
CA LEU A 53 3.90 11.50 -15.37
C LEU A 53 4.93 11.46 -16.51
N PRO A 54 4.74 10.73 -17.63
CA PRO A 54 5.72 10.72 -18.72
C PRO A 54 6.03 12.12 -19.28
N SER A 55 5.03 13.02 -19.30
CA SER A 55 5.20 14.38 -19.84
C SER A 55 6.07 15.28 -18.96
N THR A 56 6.24 14.93 -17.69
CA THR A 56 7.02 15.72 -16.72
C THR A 56 8.53 15.52 -16.89
N GLY A 57 8.95 14.45 -17.58
CA GLY A 57 10.36 14.04 -17.67
C GLY A 57 10.95 13.45 -16.38
N ILE A 58 10.15 13.30 -15.32
CA ILE A 58 10.58 12.71 -14.05
C ILE A 58 10.51 11.18 -14.17
N PRO A 59 11.59 10.43 -13.87
CA PRO A 59 11.54 8.98 -13.85
C PRO A 59 10.56 8.46 -12.79
N TYR A 60 9.72 7.49 -13.18
CA TYR A 60 8.80 6.80 -12.26
C TYR A 60 8.68 5.32 -12.63
N THR A 61 8.10 4.53 -11.73
CA THR A 61 7.70 3.14 -11.99
C THR A 61 6.17 3.07 -12.00
N SER A 62 5.62 2.43 -13.03
CA SER A 62 4.19 2.35 -13.29
C SER A 62 3.48 1.35 -12.35
N THR A 63 4.05 0.14 -12.20
CA THR A 63 3.52 -0.99 -11.41
C THR A 63 4.50 -1.50 -10.37
#